data_AF-A0AA35S569-F1
#
_entry.id   AF-A0AA35S569-F1
#
_cell.length_a   1.000
_cell.length_b   1.000
_cell.length_c   1.000
_cell.angle_alpha   90.00
_cell.angle_beta   90.00
_cell.angle_gamma   90.00
#
_symmetry.space_group_name_H-M   'P 1'
#
loop_
_entity.id
_entity.type
_entity.pdbx_description
1 polymer ?
#
loop_
_entity_poly.entity_id
_entity_poly.type
_entity_poly.pdbx_seq_one_letter_code
_entity_poly.pdbx_strand_id
1 'polypeptide(L)'
;MLPPHSHTDKKRSVLGTVLIYQCDRGYVPTELMVSKCSSSGEWTPNITALECTKQVDCEIPLAPLGGTLHHTGTERGSKALIECSGGLELQGDDVNRVAVCTANGTWFPDPSTQRCFETETYFLSPKNKREDAVYLYLITGGAVFFGFVSFGDFTWLFLLSISEAKSESQE
;
A
#
# COMPACT_ATOMS: atom_id res chain seq x y z
N MET A 1 -1.44 38.82 -19.52
CA MET A 1 -0.39 38.32 -18.60
C MET A 1 -0.43 36.81 -18.65
N LEU A 2 0.72 36.13 -18.66
CA LEU A 2 0.78 34.66 -18.62
C LEU A 2 0.58 34.17 -17.18
N PRO A 3 0.09 32.93 -16.97
CA PRO A 3 0.10 32.29 -15.67
C PRO A 3 1.50 32.27 -15.04
N PRO A 4 1.63 32.35 -13.72
CA PRO A 4 2.91 32.18 -13.06
C PRO A 4 3.52 30.81 -13.38
N HIS A 5 4.83 30.76 -13.55
CA HIS A 5 5.59 29.54 -13.90
C HIS A 5 5.13 28.86 -15.20
N SER A 6 4.73 29.64 -16.19
CA SER A 6 4.29 29.13 -17.49
C SER A 6 4.86 29.92 -18.67
N HIS A 7 4.96 29.24 -19.81
CA HIS A 7 5.39 29.81 -21.08
C HIS A 7 4.50 29.33 -22.24
N THR A 8 4.62 30.02 -23.38
CA THR A 8 3.90 29.67 -24.61
C THR A 8 4.83 29.80 -25.82
N ASP A 9 4.70 28.90 -26.79
CA ASP A 9 5.48 28.95 -28.03
C ASP A 9 4.91 29.94 -29.06
N LYS A 10 3.62 30.31 -28.95
CA LYS A 10 2.93 31.21 -29.90
C LYS A 10 2.68 32.59 -29.32
N LYS A 11 3.17 33.62 -30.01
CA LYS A 11 3.04 35.05 -29.62
C LYS A 11 1.89 35.81 -30.30
N ARG A 12 1.16 35.22 -31.25
CA ARG A 12 0.18 35.94 -32.09
C ARG A 12 -1.26 35.55 -31.76
N SER A 13 -2.10 36.55 -31.48
CA SER A 13 -3.52 36.42 -31.16
C SER A 13 -4.39 36.90 -32.34
N VAL A 14 -4.87 35.97 -33.16
CA VAL A 14 -5.94 36.23 -34.14
C VAL A 14 -7.24 35.66 -33.58
N LEU A 15 -8.39 36.23 -33.93
CA LEU A 15 -9.70 35.71 -33.53
C LEU A 15 -9.81 34.21 -33.89
N GLY A 16 -10.23 33.38 -32.93
CA GLY A 16 -10.26 31.92 -33.07
C GLY A 16 -8.93 31.19 -32.83
N THR A 17 -7.84 31.91 -32.51
CA THR A 17 -6.55 31.29 -32.13
C THR A 17 -6.68 30.57 -30.80
N VAL A 18 -6.08 29.39 -30.73
CA VAL A 18 -5.92 28.61 -29.50
C VAL A 18 -4.48 28.72 -29.02
N LEU A 19 -4.32 29.10 -27.75
CA LEU A 19 -3.05 29.05 -27.03
C LEU A 19 -3.04 27.83 -26.11
N ILE A 20 -1.91 27.14 -26.14
CA ILE A 20 -1.61 26.04 -25.24
C ILE A 20 -0.46 26.52 -24.36
N TYR A 21 -0.67 26.53 -23.05
CA TYR A 21 0.33 26.92 -22.07
C TYR A 21 1.09 25.69 -21.61
N GLN A 22 2.38 25.88 -21.35
CA GLN A 22 3.23 24.84 -20.79
C GLN A 22 3.79 25.37 -19.47
N CYS A 23 3.79 24.52 -18.44
CA CYS A 23 4.42 24.85 -17.18
C CYS A 23 5.94 24.76 -17.32
N ASP A 24 6.64 25.58 -16.55
CA ASP A 24 8.09 25.53 -16.46
C ASP A 24 8.55 24.20 -15.83
N ARG A 25 9.83 23.85 -16.00
CA ARG A 25 10.39 22.61 -15.44
C ARG A 25 10.17 22.55 -13.92
N GLY A 26 9.67 21.42 -13.43
CA GLY A 26 9.35 21.22 -12.02
C GLY A 26 8.00 21.79 -11.60
N TYR A 27 7.15 22.19 -12.54
CA TYR A 27 5.77 22.60 -12.30
C TYR A 27 4.81 21.77 -13.15
N VAL A 28 3.63 21.52 -12.60
CA VAL A 28 2.54 20.76 -13.25
C VAL A 28 1.26 21.58 -13.27
N PRO A 29 0.44 21.45 -14.33
CA PRO A 29 -0.79 22.22 -14.42
C PRO A 29 -1.86 21.65 -13.47
N THR A 30 -2.59 22.53 -12.78
CA THR A 30 -3.73 22.13 -11.94
C THR A 30 -4.95 21.74 -12.77
N GLU A 31 -5.08 22.33 -13.96
CA GLU A 31 -6.19 22.13 -14.88
C GLU A 31 -5.74 22.19 -16.35
N LEU A 32 -6.68 22.14 -17.29
CA LEU A 32 -6.36 22.19 -18.72
C LEU A 32 -5.77 23.54 -19.11
N MET A 33 -4.49 23.54 -19.46
CA MET A 33 -3.71 24.70 -19.89
C MET A 33 -3.98 25.14 -21.34
N VAL A 34 -5.24 25.37 -21.68
CA VAL A 34 -5.66 25.79 -23.03
C VAL A 34 -6.61 26.95 -22.94
N SER A 35 -6.40 27.97 -23.77
CA SER A 35 -7.34 29.08 -23.90
C SER A 35 -7.55 29.49 -25.35
N LYS A 36 -8.77 29.90 -25.68
CA LYS A 36 -9.17 30.33 -27.03
C LYS A 36 -9.56 31.81 -27.02
N CYS A 37 -9.13 32.54 -28.05
CA CYS A 37 -9.57 33.91 -28.28
C CYS A 37 -11.03 33.90 -28.81
N SER A 38 -11.93 34.43 -28.00
CA SER A 38 -13.35 34.62 -28.28
C SER A 38 -13.58 35.73 -29.31
N SER A 39 -14.81 35.82 -29.84
CA SER A 39 -15.23 36.92 -30.71
C SER A 39 -15.24 38.28 -30.00
N SER A 40 -15.32 38.28 -28.65
CA SER A 40 -15.14 39.47 -27.82
C SER A 40 -13.67 39.93 -27.72
N GLY A 41 -12.72 39.16 -28.25
CA GLY A 41 -11.28 39.42 -28.10
C GLY A 41 -10.70 38.94 -26.77
N GLU A 42 -11.53 38.39 -25.87
CA GLU A 42 -11.11 37.83 -24.58
C GLU A 42 -10.69 36.37 -24.70
N TRP A 43 -9.89 35.91 -23.74
CA TRP A 43 -9.41 34.54 -23.65
C TRP A 43 -10.35 33.70 -22.78
N THR A 44 -10.76 32.54 -23.28
CA THR A 44 -11.67 31.62 -22.58
C THR A 44 -11.12 30.18 -22.58
N PRO A 45 -10.96 29.55 -21.39
CA PRO A 45 -11.07 30.11 -20.04
C PRO A 45 -10.05 31.24 -19.78
N ASN A 46 -10.31 32.05 -18.75
CA ASN A 46 -9.46 33.20 -18.42
C ASN A 46 -8.05 32.71 -18.08
N ILE A 47 -7.05 33.29 -18.73
CA ILE A 47 -5.63 32.94 -18.56
C ILE A 47 -5.19 33.07 -17.10
N THR A 48 -5.73 34.02 -16.34
CA THR A 48 -5.35 34.22 -14.93
C THR A 48 -5.90 33.16 -13.98
N ALA A 49 -6.89 32.36 -14.41
CA ALA A 49 -7.42 31.25 -13.62
C ALA A 49 -6.53 30.00 -13.75
N LEU A 50 -5.78 29.89 -14.84
CA LEU A 50 -4.85 28.79 -15.07
C LEU A 50 -3.67 28.90 -14.10
N GLU A 51 -3.34 27.81 -13.41
CA GLU A 51 -2.24 27.78 -12.44
C GLU A 51 -1.30 26.58 -12.64
N CYS A 52 0.00 26.86 -12.62
CA CYS A 52 1.04 25.84 -12.54
C CYS A 52 1.49 25.73 -11.08
N THR A 53 1.41 24.54 -10.51
CA THR A 53 1.85 24.27 -9.14
C THR A 53 3.18 23.53 -9.15
N LYS A 54 3.99 23.75 -8.12
CA LYS A 54 5.27 23.07 -7.99
C LYS A 54 5.02 21.56 -7.92
N GLN A 55 5.74 20.81 -8.73
CA GLN A 55 5.68 19.36 -8.72
C GLN A 55 6.14 18.85 -7.35
N VAL A 56 5.35 17.93 -6.79
CA VAL A 56 5.68 17.31 -5.52
C VAL A 56 6.75 16.25 -5.77
N ASP A 57 7.82 16.34 -4.99
CA ASP A 57 8.96 15.43 -5.00
C ASP A 57 9.18 14.94 -3.56
N CYS A 58 9.16 13.63 -3.35
CA CYS A 58 9.34 12.99 -2.05
C CYS A 58 10.81 12.68 -1.71
N GLU A 59 11.74 13.08 -2.59
CA GLU A 59 13.15 12.70 -2.54
C GLU A 59 13.35 11.17 -2.63
N ILE A 60 14.59 10.72 -2.81
CA ILE A 60 14.90 9.29 -2.85
C ILE A 60 14.83 8.76 -1.42
N PRO A 61 13.95 7.79 -1.12
CA PRO A 61 13.82 7.27 0.24
C PRO A 61 15.03 6.41 0.61
N LEU A 62 15.34 6.38 1.90
CA LEU A 62 16.36 5.47 2.44
C LEU A 62 15.84 4.03 2.42
N ALA A 63 16.73 3.08 2.11
CA ALA A 63 16.39 1.67 2.14
C ALA A 63 16.14 1.18 3.59
N PRO A 64 15.22 0.23 3.79
CA PRO A 64 14.95 -0.35 5.10
C PRO A 64 16.14 -1.19 5.60
N LEU A 65 16.20 -1.40 6.91
CA LEU A 65 17.24 -2.22 7.51
C LEU A 65 17.11 -3.69 7.05
N GLY A 66 18.18 -4.22 6.45
CA GLY A 66 18.20 -5.59 5.93
C GLY A 66 17.51 -5.77 4.57
N GLY A 67 17.12 -4.69 3.91
CA GLY A 67 16.49 -4.72 2.59
C GLY A 67 17.07 -3.73 1.61
N THR A 68 16.56 -3.78 0.39
CA THR A 68 16.84 -2.86 -0.70
C THR A 68 15.53 -2.24 -1.17
N LEU A 69 15.63 -1.14 -1.92
CA LEU A 69 14.48 -0.39 -2.38
C LEU A 69 14.59 -0.08 -3.87
N HIS A 70 13.51 -0.38 -4.60
CA HIS A 70 13.37 -0.12 -6.03
C HIS A 70 12.24 0.88 -6.24
N HIS A 71 12.51 2.04 -6.84
CA HIS A 71 11.51 3.08 -7.07
C HIS A 71 11.33 3.42 -8.55
N THR A 72 10.12 3.83 -8.93
CA THR A 72 9.81 4.27 -10.30
C THR A 72 10.19 5.73 -10.57
N GLY A 73 10.41 6.50 -9.50
CA GLY A 73 10.67 7.94 -9.48
C GLY A 73 10.44 8.50 -8.08
N THR A 74 10.50 9.82 -7.93
CA THR A 74 10.26 10.51 -6.64
C THR A 74 9.08 11.48 -6.68
N GLU A 75 8.41 11.59 -7.83
CA GLU A 75 7.26 12.46 -8.02
C GLU A 75 5.99 11.89 -7.35
N ARG A 76 5.01 12.75 -7.04
CA ARG A 76 3.72 12.30 -6.49
C ARG A 76 3.11 11.14 -7.27
N GLY A 77 2.73 10.09 -6.54
CA GLY A 77 2.18 8.85 -7.11
C GLY A 77 3.23 7.82 -7.53
N SER A 78 4.52 8.19 -7.54
CA SER A 78 5.62 7.23 -7.69
C SER A 78 5.55 6.16 -6.60
N LYS A 79 6.04 4.97 -6.94
CA LYS A 79 6.02 3.82 -6.04
C LYS A 79 7.44 3.38 -5.74
N ALA A 80 7.64 2.94 -4.51
CA ALA A 80 8.86 2.32 -4.03
C ALA A 80 8.53 0.92 -3.48
N LEU A 81 9.14 -0.09 -4.07
CA LEU A 81 9.06 -1.49 -3.67
C LEU A 81 10.21 -1.82 -2.73
N ILE A 82 9.88 -2.41 -1.60
CA ILE A 82 10.83 -2.90 -0.61
C ILE A 82 11.08 -4.37 -0.84
N GLU A 83 12.35 -4.72 -0.98
CA GLU A 83 12.81 -6.09 -1.17
C GLU A 83 13.77 -6.48 -0.07
N CYS A 84 13.34 -7.41 0.79
CA CYS A 84 14.16 -7.90 1.89
C CYS A 84 15.27 -8.83 1.38
N SER A 85 16.46 -8.75 2.00
CA SER A 85 17.58 -9.62 1.67
C SER A 85 17.25 -11.08 2.00
N GLY A 86 17.89 -12.02 1.31
CA GLY A 86 17.52 -13.44 1.31
C GLY A 86 17.22 -14.03 2.69
N GLY A 87 16.04 -14.66 2.82
CA GLY A 87 15.56 -15.30 4.05
C GLY A 87 14.88 -14.35 5.05
N LEU A 88 14.86 -13.05 4.79
CA LEU A 88 14.19 -12.06 5.64
C LEU A 88 12.79 -11.71 5.09
N GLU A 89 11.88 -11.42 5.99
CA GLU A 89 10.54 -10.90 5.65
C GLU A 89 10.35 -9.49 6.22
N LEU A 90 9.43 -8.75 5.62
CA LEU A 90 9.12 -7.40 6.04
C LEU A 90 8.28 -7.42 7.32
N GLN A 91 8.61 -6.57 8.30
CA GLN A 91 7.78 -6.43 9.48
C GLN A 91 6.43 -5.78 9.18
N GLY A 92 5.36 -6.51 9.45
CA GLY A 92 3.97 -6.04 9.34
C GLY A 92 3.27 -6.66 8.13
N ASP A 93 2.23 -5.98 7.64
CA ASP A 93 1.44 -6.46 6.50
C ASP A 93 2.21 -6.34 5.18
N ASP A 94 1.99 -7.29 4.26
CA ASP A 94 2.57 -7.26 2.91
C ASP A 94 2.18 -6.00 2.11
N VAL A 95 1.07 -5.34 2.47
CA VAL A 95 0.65 -4.06 1.89
C VAL A 95 1.70 -2.98 2.12
N ASN A 96 2.50 -3.08 3.18
CA ASN A 96 3.54 -2.10 3.51
C ASN A 96 4.82 -2.24 2.66
N ARG A 97 4.94 -3.31 1.85
CA ARG A 97 6.07 -3.49 0.92
C ARG A 97 6.10 -2.44 -0.18
N VAL A 98 4.99 -1.76 -0.44
CA VAL A 98 4.87 -0.74 -1.48
C VAL A 98 4.58 0.60 -0.84
N ALA A 99 5.56 1.49 -0.87
CA ALA A 99 5.41 2.88 -0.47
C ALA A 99 5.01 3.75 -1.67
N VAL A 100 4.18 4.75 -1.44
CA VAL A 100 3.71 5.70 -2.45
C VAL A 100 4.11 7.12 -2.06
N CYS A 101 4.65 7.88 -3.01
CA CYS A 101 4.93 9.30 -2.81
C CYS A 101 3.60 10.09 -2.72
N THR A 102 3.35 10.68 -1.57
CA THR A 102 2.09 11.37 -1.27
C THR A 102 2.08 12.81 -1.78
N ALA A 103 0.91 13.46 -1.69
CA ALA A 103 0.76 14.89 -2.01
C ALA A 103 1.62 15.81 -1.13
N ASN A 104 2.04 15.33 0.04
CA ASN A 104 2.76 16.12 1.03
C ASN A 104 4.28 16.09 0.81
N GLY A 105 4.77 15.41 -0.23
CA GLY A 105 6.21 15.24 -0.45
C GLY A 105 6.84 14.24 0.52
N THR A 106 6.06 13.28 1.01
CA THR A 106 6.55 12.19 1.87
C THR A 106 6.12 10.83 1.34
N TRP A 107 6.94 9.81 1.58
CA TRP A 107 6.62 8.42 1.27
C TRP A 107 5.71 7.81 2.33
N PHE A 108 4.70 7.05 1.90
CA PHE A 108 3.83 6.32 2.82
C PHE A 108 3.51 4.89 2.32
N PRO A 109 3.69 3.85 3.17
CA PRO A 109 4.42 3.91 4.45
C PRO A 109 5.89 4.31 4.24
N ASP A 110 6.53 4.92 5.25
CA ASP A 110 7.92 5.39 5.14
C ASP A 110 8.90 4.21 5.11
N PRO A 111 9.59 3.96 3.98
CA PRO A 111 10.51 2.82 3.86
C PRO A 111 11.66 2.84 4.86
N SER A 112 12.11 4.03 5.30
CA SER A 112 13.26 4.17 6.19
C SER A 112 12.99 3.65 7.61
N THR A 113 11.71 3.60 7.98
CA THR A 113 11.26 3.10 9.29
C THR A 113 11.00 1.60 9.31
N GLN A 114 10.99 0.96 8.15
CA GLN A 114 10.70 -0.46 8.04
C GLN A 114 11.94 -1.31 8.29
N ARG A 115 11.70 -2.54 8.77
CA ARG A 115 12.77 -3.51 9.03
C ARG A 115 12.42 -4.85 8.41
N CYS A 116 13.42 -5.45 7.78
CA CYS A 116 13.42 -6.85 7.41
C CYS A 116 13.95 -7.66 8.58
N PHE A 117 13.31 -8.79 8.89
CA PHE A 117 13.71 -9.67 9.98
C PHE A 117 13.60 -11.12 9.53
N GLU A 118 14.43 -11.99 10.09
CA GLU A 118 14.28 -13.42 9.88
C GLU A 118 12.95 -13.81 10.51
N THR A 119 12.05 -14.40 9.70
CA THR A 119 10.99 -15.16 10.32
C THR A 119 11.68 -16.37 10.92
N GLU A 120 11.83 -16.36 12.25
CA GLU A 120 11.82 -17.59 13.01
C GLU A 120 10.48 -18.23 12.67
N THR A 121 10.45 -18.97 11.55
CA THR A 121 9.46 -20.00 11.35
C THR A 121 9.73 -20.95 12.50
N TYR A 122 9.04 -20.70 13.60
CA TYR A 122 8.60 -21.78 14.45
C TYR A 122 7.66 -22.64 13.58
N PHE A 123 8.25 -23.38 12.64
CA PHE A 123 8.12 -24.81 12.80
C PHE A 123 8.33 -25.02 14.28
N LEU A 124 7.30 -25.47 14.98
CA LEU A 124 7.55 -26.38 16.06
C LEU A 124 8.27 -27.59 15.42
N SER A 125 9.53 -27.42 14.99
CA SER A 125 10.51 -28.46 15.08
C SER A 125 10.44 -28.80 16.55
N PRO A 126 9.98 -29.99 16.92
CA PRO A 126 9.99 -30.36 18.31
C PRO A 126 11.45 -30.32 18.71
N LYS A 127 11.87 -29.25 19.40
CA LYS A 127 13.14 -29.16 20.13
C LYS A 127 13.08 -30.06 21.36
N ASN A 128 12.38 -31.17 21.24
CA ASN A 128 12.42 -32.27 22.17
C ASN A 128 12.27 -33.54 21.34
N LYS A 129 13.31 -34.37 21.30
CA LYS A 129 13.16 -35.78 20.98
C LYS A 129 12.28 -36.41 22.07
N ARG A 130 10.97 -36.26 21.93
CA ARG A 130 9.97 -37.19 22.40
C ARG A 130 8.70 -36.89 21.64
N GLU A 131 8.18 -37.92 21.01
CA GLU A 131 7.26 -37.88 19.89
C GLU A 131 5.92 -37.20 20.23
N ASP A 132 5.27 -36.66 19.18
CA ASP A 132 3.82 -36.53 19.02
C ASP A 132 3.06 -35.35 19.66
N ALA A 133 2.73 -34.33 18.83
CA ALA A 133 1.35 -33.88 18.59
C ALA A 133 1.31 -32.64 17.67
N VAL A 134 0.56 -32.73 16.56
CA VAL A 134 0.10 -31.59 15.76
C VAL A 134 -1.40 -31.46 15.99
N TYR A 135 -1.86 -30.32 16.52
CA TYR A 135 -3.28 -30.06 16.70
C TYR A 135 -3.86 -29.34 15.47
N LEU A 136 -4.76 -30.01 14.75
CA LEU A 136 -5.60 -29.42 13.71
C LEU A 136 -7.00 -29.20 14.28
N TYR A 137 -7.46 -27.96 14.36
CA TYR A 137 -8.85 -27.65 14.70
C TYR A 137 -9.66 -27.50 13.40
N LEU A 138 -10.68 -28.35 13.22
CA LEU A 138 -11.67 -28.22 12.14
C LEU A 138 -12.90 -27.49 12.68
N ILE A 139 -13.30 -26.41 12.02
CA ILE A 139 -14.46 -25.59 12.40
C ILE A 139 -15.75 -26.18 11.83
N THR A 140 -16.68 -26.47 12.75
CA THR A 140 -18.15 -26.64 12.65
C THR A 140 -18.76 -27.78 11.84
N GLY A 141 -19.68 -28.50 12.50
CA GLY A 141 -20.73 -29.28 11.83
C GLY A 141 -20.99 -30.66 12.43
N GLY A 142 -21.48 -30.70 13.68
CA GLY A 142 -22.15 -31.84 14.35
C GLY A 142 -21.87 -33.27 13.87
N ALA A 143 -21.01 -34.00 14.59
CA ALA A 143 -21.11 -35.45 14.78
C ALA A 143 -20.19 -35.89 15.93
N VAL A 144 -20.64 -36.90 16.68
CA VAL A 144 -20.06 -37.47 17.90
C VAL A 144 -18.56 -37.74 17.80
N PHE A 145 -17.80 -37.29 18.80
CA PHE A 145 -16.34 -37.45 18.84
C PHE A 145 -15.94 -38.70 19.63
N PHE A 146 -15.20 -39.60 19.00
CA PHE A 146 -14.47 -40.67 19.67
C PHE A 146 -13.10 -40.13 20.08
N GLY A 147 -12.89 -39.95 21.38
CA GLY A 147 -11.57 -39.63 21.92
C GLY A 147 -10.80 -40.92 22.18
N PHE A 148 -9.55 -40.98 21.70
CA PHE A 148 -8.61 -42.03 22.06
C PHE A 148 -7.62 -41.48 23.06
N VAL A 149 -7.43 -42.19 24.17
CA VAL A 149 -6.33 -41.92 25.11
C VAL A 149 -5.45 -43.16 25.13
N SER A 150 -4.21 -43.01 24.65
CA SER A 150 -3.22 -44.08 24.63
C SER A 150 -2.23 -43.89 25.77
N PHE A 151 -2.15 -44.87 26.67
CA PHE A 151 -1.10 -44.96 27.69
C PHE A 151 -0.29 -46.23 27.41
N GLY A 152 0.80 -46.09 26.65
CA GLY A 152 1.60 -47.23 26.18
C GLY A 152 0.83 -48.10 25.18
N ASP A 153 0.96 -49.43 25.27
CA ASP A 153 0.36 -50.40 24.34
C ASP A 153 -1.15 -50.60 24.50
N PHE A 154 -1.82 -49.82 25.35
CA PHE A 154 -3.26 -49.90 25.56
C PHE A 154 -3.98 -48.68 25.01
N THR A 155 -4.89 -48.90 24.06
CA THR A 155 -5.78 -47.88 23.50
C THR A 155 -7.16 -47.99 24.13
N TRP A 156 -7.59 -46.94 24.84
CA TRP A 156 -8.94 -46.86 25.39
C TRP A 156 -9.81 -45.91 24.56
N LEU A 157 -10.96 -46.44 24.12
CA LEU A 157 -12.02 -45.69 23.46
C LEU A 157 -13.00 -45.18 24.53
N PHE A 158 -13.15 -43.87 24.64
CA PHE A 158 -14.20 -43.28 25.48
C PHE A 158 -15.15 -42.43 24.64
N LEU A 159 -16.46 -42.58 24.91
CA LEU A 159 -17.52 -41.76 24.34
C LEU A 159 -17.64 -40.48 25.18
N LEU A 160 -17.32 -39.34 24.58
CA LEU A 160 -17.61 -38.04 25.20
C LEU A 160 -19.06 -37.67 24.89
N SER A 161 -19.96 -37.84 25.86
CA SER A 161 -21.31 -37.28 25.79
C SER A 161 -21.25 -35.81 26.21
N ILE A 162 -21.39 -34.89 25.27
CA ILE A 162 -21.61 -33.47 25.57
C ILE A 162 -23.11 -33.32 25.86
N SER A 163 -23.49 -33.09 27.12
CA SER A 163 -24.85 -32.65 27.43
C SER A 163 -25.00 -31.19 27.01
N GLU A 164 -25.96 -30.90 26.13
CA GLU A 164 -26.31 -29.54 25.71
C GLU A 164 -26.62 -28.65 26.92
N ALA A 165 -25.88 -27.56 27.08
CA ALA A 165 -26.22 -26.49 28.00
C ALA A 165 -27.40 -25.71 27.39
N LYS A 166 -28.60 -25.91 27.93
CA LYS A 166 -29.81 -25.15 27.58
C LYS A 166 -29.65 -23.70 28.05
N SER A 167 -29.64 -22.75 27.11
CA SER A 167 -29.63 -21.31 27.42
C SER A 167 -30.98 -20.89 27.99
N GLU A 168 -31.05 -20.65 29.30
CA GLU A 168 -32.17 -20.01 29.96
C GLU A 168 -32.04 -18.49 29.79
N SER A 169 -32.90 -17.88 28.97
CA SER A 169 -33.16 -16.44 28.99
C SER A 169 -34.05 -16.12 30.19
N GLN A 170 -33.52 -15.43 31.20
CA GLN A 170 -34.30 -14.98 32.36
C GLN A 170 -35.00 -13.64 32.10
N GLU A 171 -36.23 -13.58 32.63
CA GLU A 171 -37.14 -12.45 32.90
C GLU A 171 -38.02 -11.93 31.75
#